data_AF-X1R2H2-F1
#
_entry.id   AF-X1R2H2-F1
#
_cell.length_a   1.000
_cell.length_b   1.000
_cell.length_c   1.000
_cell.angle_alpha   90.00
_cell.angle_beta   90.00
_cell.angle_gamma   90.00
#
_symmetry.space_group_name_H-M   'P 1'
#
loop_
_entity.id
_entity.type
_entity.pdbx_description
1 polymer ?
#
loop_
_entity_poly.entity_id
_entity_poly.type
_entity_poly.pdbx_seq_one_letter_code
_entity_poly.pdbx_strand_id
1 'polypeptide(L)' 'GIFISTANRGIIRILKVIPSGAKEMSAQQFVNGYKIKVGDILGK' A
#
# COMPACT_ATOMS: atom_id res chain seq x y z
N GLY A 1 2.83 -7.68 -1.99
CA GLY A 1 3.18 -6.60 -1.02
C GLY A 1 3.12 -5.26 -1.72
N ILE A 2 3.20 -4.15 -0.97
CA ILE A 2 3.06 -2.79 -1.53
C ILE A 2 4.41 -2.10 -1.49
N PHE A 3 4.81 -1.51 -2.62
CA PHE A 3 6.03 -0.72 -2.78
C PHE A 3 5.66 0.66 -3.31
N ILE A 4 6.15 1.70 -2.66
CA ILE A 4 5.86 3.09 -3.02
C ILE A 4 7.13 3.75 -3.49
N SER A 5 7.10 4.29 -4.71
CA SER A 5 8.16 5.14 -5.23
C SER A 5 8.04 6.54 -4.60
N THR A 6 9.17 7.07 -4.14
CA THR A 6 9.27 8.43 -3.59
C THR A 6 9.97 9.37 -4.59
N ALA A 7 9.84 10.68 -4.38
CA ALA A 7 10.36 11.70 -5.30
C ALA A 7 11.88 11.58 -5.57
N ASN A 8 12.65 11.06 -4.62
CA ASN A 8 14.10 10.86 -4.74
C ASN A 8 14.49 9.47 -5.29
N ARG A 9 13.60 8.79 -6.03
CA ARG A 9 13.78 7.41 -6.54
C ARG A 9 13.95 6.36 -5.44
N GLY A 10 13.68 6.72 -4.19
CA GLY A 10 13.59 5.78 -3.09
C GLY A 10 12.39 4.86 -3.26
N ILE A 11 12.49 3.67 -2.68
CA ILE A 11 11.38 2.71 -2.62
C ILE A 11 11.13 2.38 -1.17
N ILE A 12 9.89 2.61 -0.72
CA ILE A 12 9.42 2.23 0.60
C ILE A 12 8.60 0.95 0.46
N ARG A 13 8.94 -0.09 1.23
CA ARG A 13 8.12 -1.30 1.36
C ARG A 13 7.15 -1.15 2.53
N ILE A 14 5.86 -1.23 2.25
CA ILE A 14 4.84 -1.24 3.30
C ILE A 14 4.66 -2.66 3.82
N LEU A 15 4.72 -2.81 5.15
CA LEU A 15 4.56 -4.10 5.81
C LEU A 15 3.13 -4.34 6.32
N LYS A 16 2.52 -3.30 6.91
CA LYS A 16 1.17 -3.33 7.46
C LYS A 16 0.41 -2.05 7.11
N VAL A 17 -0.91 -2.13 7.13
CA VAL A 17 -1.82 -1.01 6.88
C VAL A 17 -3.03 -1.10 7.80
N ILE A 18 -3.64 0.04 8.09
CA ILE A 18 -4.94 0.16 8.77
C ILE A 18 -5.89 0.88 7.80
N PRO A 19 -6.72 0.16 7.04
CA PRO A 19 -7.70 0.79 6.16
C PRO A 19 -8.80 1.48 6.97
N SER A 20 -9.38 2.54 6.43
CA SER A 20 -10.50 3.23 7.09
C SER A 20 -11.67 2.26 7.34
N GLY A 21 -12.15 2.22 8.60
CA GLY A 21 -13.23 1.33 9.01
C GLY A 21 -12.85 -0.15 9.16
N ALA A 22 -11.56 -0.51 9.04
CA ALA A 22 -11.08 -1.88 9.17
C ALA A 22 -9.97 -2.01 10.23
N LYS A 23 -9.69 -3.26 10.63
CA LYS A 23 -8.56 -3.57 11.53
C LYS A 23 -7.23 -3.54 10.79
N GLU A 24 -6.14 -3.42 11.54
CA GLU A 24 -4.78 -3.58 11.02
C GLU A 24 -4.63 -4.93 10.31
N MET A 25 -3.94 -4.93 9.16
CA MET A 25 -3.60 -6.13 8.42
C MET A 25 -2.25 -6.00 7.71
N SER A 26 -1.70 -7.13 7.26
CA SER A 26 -0.49 -7.10 6.43
C SER A 26 -0.76 -6.47 5.08
N ALA A 27 0.27 -5.87 4.47
CA ALA A 27 0.18 -5.31 3.13
C ALA A 27 -0.20 -6.38 2.07
N GLN A 28 0.12 -7.65 2.31
CA GLN A 28 -0.29 -8.74 1.41
C GLN A 28 -1.80 -9.01 1.49
N GLN A 29 -2.36 -9.08 2.70
CA GLN A 29 -3.80 -9.23 2.90
C GLN A 29 -4.55 -8.05 2.28
N PHE A 30 -4.03 -6.84 2.43
CA PHE A 30 -4.61 -5.65 1.83
C PHE A 30 -4.67 -5.74 0.29
N VAL A 31 -3.57 -6.07 -0.38
CA VAL A 31 -3.53 -6.20 -1.86
C VAL A 31 -4.55 -7.23 -2.36
N ASN A 32 -4.67 -8.36 -1.65
CA ASN A 32 -5.59 -9.43 -2.03
C ASN A 32 -7.07 -9.00 -1.96
N GLY A 33 -7.43 -8.12 -1.03
CA GLY A 33 -8.82 -7.66 -0.84
C GLY A 33 -9.18 -6.39 -1.61
N TYR A 34 -8.25 -5.43 -1.72
CA TYR A 34 -8.54 -4.06 -2.16
C TYR A 34 -8.18 -3.76 -3.63
N LYS A 35 -7.71 -4.75 -4.40
CA LYS A 35 -7.43 -4.66 -5.87
C LYS A 35 -6.67 -3.39 -6.30
N ILE A 36 -5.69 -2.97 -5.51
CA ILE A 36 -4.76 -1.88 -5.89
C ILE A 36 -3.92 -2.29 -7.10
N LYS A 37 -3.67 -1.35 -8.00
CA LYS A 37 -2.94 -1.54 -9.26
C LYS A 37 -1.57 -0.88 -9.19
N VAL A 38 -0.64 -1.42 -9.95
CA VAL A 38 0.66 -0.76 -10.17
C VAL A 38 0.41 0.57 -10.88
N GLY A 39 0.99 1.65 -10.35
CA GLY A 39 0.80 3.00 -10.86
C GLY A 39 -0.25 3.83 -10.11
N ASP A 40 -1.00 3.23 -9.18
CA ASP A 40 -1.90 3.99 -8.31
C ASP A 40 -1.10 4.99 -7.45
N ILE A 41 -1.59 6.23 -7.36
CA ILE A 41 -0.95 7.33 -6.63
C ILE A 41 -1.66 7.50 -5.29
N LEU A 42 -0.88 7.52 -4.20
CA LEU A 42 -1.39 7.78 -2.86
C LEU A 42 -1.55 9.30 -2.60
N GLY A 43 -2.62 9.70 -1.92
CA GLY A 43 -2.81 11.07 -1.45
C GLY A 43 -3.23 12.08 -2.52
N LYS A 44 -3.85 11.60 -3.61
CA LYS A 44 -4.46 12.46 -4.63
C LYS A 44 -5.86 12.91 -4.23
#